data_AF-F0GEN5-F1
#
_entry.id   AF-F0GEN5-F1
#
_cell.length_a   1.000
_cell.length_b   1.000
_cell.length_c   1.000
_cell.angle_alpha   90.00
_cell.angle_beta   90.00
_cell.angle_gamma   90.00
#
_symmetry.space_group_name_H-M   'P 1'
#
loop_
_entity.id
_entity.type
_entity.pdbx_description
1 polymer ?
#
loop_
_entity_poly.entity_id
_entity_poly.type
_entity_poly.pdbx_seq_one_letter_code
_entity_poly.pdbx_strand_id
1 'polypeptide(L)' 'MPGAVLRAAAIELMGSGLGSVPLSRLLSVARGVFDAAARARLTLDTRVVPLSAVGEHWSDTSSAVRTVFTMGAER' A
#
# COMPACT_ATOMS: atom_id res chain seq x y z
N MET A 1 16.59 -2.97 16.51
CA MET A 1 17.97 -2.48 16.29
C MET A 1 18.55 -2.06 17.63
N PRO A 2 19.81 -2.40 17.96
CA PRO A 2 20.44 -1.97 19.21
C PRO A 2 20.58 -0.45 19.28
N GLY A 3 20.21 0.18 20.40
CA GLY A 3 20.23 1.64 20.55
C GLY A 3 21.61 2.29 20.39
N ALA A 4 22.70 1.53 20.57
CA ALA A 4 24.07 2.01 20.33
C ALA A 4 24.33 2.36 18.85
N VAL A 5 23.70 1.64 17.91
CA VAL A 5 23.85 1.88 16.46
C VAL A 5 23.16 3.18 16.04
N LEU A 6 22.01 3.49 16.65
CA LEU A 6 21.26 4.72 16.38
C LEU A 6 21.94 5.98 16.95
N ARG A 7 22.79 5.85 17.97
CA ARG A 7 23.59 6.98 18.50
C ARG A 7 24.89 7.23 17.74
N ALA A 8 25.46 6.19 17.12
CA ALA A 8 26.76 6.27 16.47
C ALA A 8 26.69 6.72 14.99
N ALA A 9 25.50 6.66 14.38
CA ALA A 9 25.25 7.12 13.01
C ALA A 9 24.03 8.05 13.01
N ALA A 10 24.05 9.09 12.16
CA ALA A 10 22.92 9.99 11.96
C ALA A 10 21.79 9.27 11.21
N ILE A 11 21.11 8.33 11.89
CA ILE A 11 20.00 7.56 11.35
C ILE A 11 18.71 8.11 11.94
N GLU A 12 17.81 8.59 11.07
CA GLU A 12 16.48 9.04 11.46
C GLU A 12 15.47 7.90 11.34
N LEU A 13 14.63 7.75 12.38
CA LEU A 13 13.49 6.83 12.36
C LEU A 13 12.21 7.66 12.26
N MET A 14 11.47 7.50 11.16
CA MET A 14 10.22 8.19 10.91
C MET A 14 9.07 7.19 10.76
N GLY A 15 8.00 7.38 11.54
CA GLY A 15 6.76 6.64 11.37
C GLY A 15 5.87 7.26 10.28
N SER A 16 5.23 6.41 9.46
CA SER A 16 4.41 6.83 8.31
C SER A 16 2.93 6.42 8.42
N GLY A 17 2.33 6.58 9.60
CA GLY A 17 0.91 6.28 9.81
C GLY A 17 -0.01 7.21 9.00
N LEU A 18 -1.13 6.70 8.48
CA LEU A 18 -2.11 7.47 7.71
C LEU A 18 -2.68 8.68 8.47
N GLY A 19 -2.72 8.62 9.81
CA GLY A 19 -3.16 9.74 10.66
C GLY A 19 -2.14 10.87 10.83
N SER A 20 -0.89 10.68 10.37
CA SER A 20 0.20 11.66 10.54
C SER A 20 0.28 12.69 9.41
N VAL A 21 -0.55 12.56 8.37
CA VAL A 21 -0.52 13.41 7.17
C VAL A 21 -1.89 14.06 6.95
N PRO A 22 -1.99 15.39 6.78
CA PRO A 22 -3.26 16.03 6.44
C PRO A 22 -3.86 15.43 5.16
N LEU A 23 -5.18 15.24 5.12
CA LEU A 23 -5.87 14.60 3.99
C LEU A 23 -5.53 15.24 2.63
N SER A 24 -5.47 16.57 2.56
CA SER A 24 -5.09 17.29 1.33
C SER A 24 -3.70 16.91 0.83
N ARG A 25 -2.73 16.75 1.74
CA ARG A 25 -1.37 16.29 1.41
C ARG A 25 -1.38 14.82 1.01
N LEU A 26 -2.18 13.97 1.66
CA LEU A 26 -2.31 12.56 1.28
C LEU A 26 -2.82 12.41 -0.16
N LEU A 27 -3.84 13.19 -0.54
CA LEU A 27 -4.36 13.20 -1.92
C LEU A 27 -3.30 13.67 -2.93
N SER A 28 -2.51 14.69 -2.58
CA SER A 28 -1.41 15.17 -3.43
C SER A 28 -0.33 14.09 -3.61
N VAL A 29 0.01 13.36 -2.55
CA VAL A 29 0.98 12.26 -2.60
C VAL A 29 0.44 11.11 -3.44
N ALA A 30 -0.84 10.73 -3.26
CA ALA A 30 -1.48 9.68 -4.06
C ALA A 30 -1.40 9.97 -5.56
N ARG A 31 -1.67 11.22 -5.98
CA ARG A 31 -1.47 11.65 -7.38
C ARG A 31 -0.04 11.42 -7.84
N GLY A 32 0.95 11.87 -7.08
CA GLY A 32 2.36 11.69 -7.42
C GLY A 32 2.76 10.22 -7.56
N VAL A 33 2.22 9.34 -6.71
CA VAL A 33 2.43 7.89 -6.79
C VAL A 33 1.84 7.32 -8.08
N PHE A 34 0.60 7.66 -8.43
CA PHE A 34 -0.01 7.19 -9.69
C PHE A 34 0.75 7.67 -10.92
N ASP A 35 1.16 8.92 -10.94
CA ASP A 35 1.96 9.48 -12.03
C ASP A 35 3.30 8.76 -12.17
N ALA A 36 3.96 8.46 -11.04
CA ALA A 36 5.21 7.70 -11.04
C ALA A 36 5.01 6.25 -11.50
N ALA A 37 3.96 5.58 -11.01
CA ALA A 37 3.63 4.21 -11.39
C ALA A 37 3.36 4.10 -12.90
N ALA A 38 2.61 5.03 -13.49
CA ALA A 38 2.35 5.07 -14.92
C ALA A 38 3.65 5.28 -15.72
N ARG A 39 4.47 6.27 -15.35
CA ARG A 39 5.73 6.56 -16.05
C ARG A 39 6.73 5.41 -16.00
N ALA A 40 6.91 4.81 -14.82
CA ALA A 40 7.85 3.72 -14.59
C ALA A 40 7.26 2.33 -14.91
N ARG A 41 5.99 2.25 -15.33
CA ARG A 41 5.27 0.99 -15.61
C ARG A 41 5.34 0.03 -14.43
N LEU A 42 5.14 0.55 -13.23
CA LEU A 42 5.09 -0.26 -12.02
C LEU A 42 3.79 -1.07 -12.03
N THR A 43 3.92 -2.40 -12.02
CA THR A 43 2.80 -3.34 -11.97
C THR A 43 2.80 -4.13 -10.67
N LEU A 44 1.63 -4.61 -10.29
CA LEU A 44 1.42 -5.50 -9.15
C LEU A 44 0.65 -6.71 -9.66
N ASP A 45 1.02 -7.90 -9.21
CA ASP A 45 0.19 -9.07 -9.45
C ASP A 45 -1.10 -8.92 -8.65
N THR A 46 -2.23 -9.02 -9.35
CA THR A 46 -3.56 -8.86 -8.75
C THR A 46 -4.38 -10.12 -8.90
N ARG A 47 -5.09 -10.51 -7.84
CA ARG A 47 -6.17 -11.50 -7.90
C ARG A 47 -7.49 -10.77 -7.74
N VAL A 48 -8.29 -10.78 -8.79
CA VAL A 48 -9.63 -10.19 -8.76
C VAL A 48 -10.63 -11.23 -8.26
N VAL A 49 -11.44 -10.86 -7.28
CA VAL A 49 -12.47 -11.71 -6.70
C VAL A 49 -13.75 -10.91 -6.47
N PRO A 50 -14.95 -11.51 -6.58
CA PRO A 50 -16.18 -10.80 -6.28
C PRO A 50 -16.23 -10.43 -4.78
N LEU A 51 -16.83 -9.29 -4.44
CA LEU A 51 -17.01 -8.89 -3.04
C LEU A 51 -17.74 -9.95 -2.21
N SER A 52 -18.62 -10.75 -2.83
CA SER A 52 -19.31 -11.87 -2.17
C SER A 52 -18.36 -12.92 -1.57
N ALA A 53 -17.14 -13.04 -2.10
CA ALA A 53 -16.12 -13.97 -1.62
C ALA A 53 -15.19 -13.37 -0.55
N VAL A 54 -15.52 -12.19 0.02
CA VAL A 54 -14.66 -11.52 1.01
C VAL A 54 -14.33 -12.41 2.21
N GLY A 55 -15.28 -13.21 2.69
CA GLY A 55 -15.05 -14.11 3.82
C GLY A 55 -13.96 -15.16 3.56
N GLU A 56 -13.83 -15.62 2.32
CA GLU A 56 -12.84 -16.63 1.92
C GLU A 56 -11.43 -16.03 1.77
N HIS A 57 -11.36 -14.75 1.38
CA HIS A 57 -10.09 -14.09 1.02
C HIS A 57 -9.60 -13.06 2.04
N TRP A 58 -10.39 -12.72 3.06
CA TRP A 58 -10.04 -11.67 4.04
C TRP A 58 -8.72 -11.94 4.78
N SER A 59 -8.45 -13.22 5.08
CA SER A 59 -7.28 -13.65 5.84
C SER A 59 -6.03 -13.89 4.98
N ASP A 60 -6.12 -13.74 3.65
CA ASP A 60 -4.95 -13.81 2.77
C ASP A 60 -4.12 -12.53 2.92
N THR A 61 -3.09 -12.62 3.77
CA THR A 61 -2.19 -11.50 4.09
C THR A 61 -0.89 -11.52 3.26
N SER A 62 -0.83 -12.35 2.23
CA SER A 62 0.32 -12.40 1.32
C SER A 62 0.55 -11.03 0.66
N SER A 63 1.80 -10.57 0.68
CA SER A 63 2.20 -9.35 -0.03
C SER A 63 2.61 -9.60 -1.49
N ALA A 64 2.70 -10.87 -1.92
CA ALA A 64 3.14 -11.23 -3.25
C ALA A 64 2.08 -10.97 -4.33
N VAL A 65 0.80 -11.17 -3.99
CA VAL A 65 -0.34 -10.95 -4.91
C VAL A 65 -1.39 -10.14 -4.17
N ARG A 66 -1.85 -9.05 -4.78
CA ARG A 66 -2.87 -8.19 -4.20
C ARG A 66 -4.26 -8.71 -4.52
N THR A 67 -5.02 -9.13 -3.51
CA THR A 67 -6.46 -9.37 -3.65
C THR A 67 -7.20 -8.05 -3.89
N VAL A 68 -8.01 -8.00 -4.94
CA VAL A 68 -8.84 -6.87 -5.33
C VAL A 68 -10.30 -7.32 -5.39
N PHE A 69 -11.15 -6.74 -4.54
CA PHE A 69 -12.57 -7.03 -4.52
C PHE A 69 -13.32 -6.17 -5.55
N THR A 70 -14.13 -6.79 -6.40
CA THR A 70 -14.98 -6.11 -7.36
C THR A 70 -16.45 -6.11 -6.91
N MET A 71 -17.13 -4.98 -7.14
CA MET A 71 -18.51 -4.75 -6.71
C MET A 71 -19.56 -5.35 -7.68
N GLY A 72 -19.13 -5.94 -8.80
CA GLY A 72 -20.02 -6.49 -9.83
C GLY A 72 -19.51 -7.80 -10.39
N ALA A 73 -20.41 -8.65 -10.89
CA ALA A 73 -20.04 -9.71 -11.81
C ALA A 73 -19.43 -9.07 -13.06
N GLU A 74 -18.26 -9.53 -13.47
CA GLU A 74 -17.65 -9.10 -14.72
C GLU A 74 -18.64 -9.36 -15.87
N ARG A 75 -18.80 -8.37 -16.76
CA ARG A 75 -19.44 -8.57 -18.05
C ARG A 75 -18.43 -9.10 -19.04
#